data_AF-A0AAF0V797-F1
#
_entry.id   AF-A0AAF0V797-F1
#
_cell.length_a   1.000
_cell.length_b   1.000
_cell.length_c   1.000
_cell.angle_alpha   90.00
_cell.angle_beta   90.00
_cell.angle_gamma   90.00
#
_symmetry.space_group_name_H-M   'P 1'
#
loop_
_entity.id
_entity.type
_entity.pdbx_description
1 polymer ?
#
loop_
_entity_poly.entity_id
_entity_poly.type
_entity_poly.pdbx_seq_one_letter_code
_entity_poly.pdbx_strand_id
1 'polypeptide(L)'
;MNHFVVENANPIEWKNWFPDIEPLFKLLGYENVPPYLKGALRNAIATFVQVSPVLKDTTWRYLEQYDLPVVVGNTTQSLTTQVYDMRFELNEIEARREQYPSTISFINLLNTLIATEKDVSDRGHRFIGIFKFIYDHVFGPFPQRAYADPCEKWQLVIACLKHFQMQVLSQYSL
;
A
#
# COMPACT_ATOMS: atom_id res chain seq x y z
N MET A 1 -25.24 -10.62 -16.97
CA MET A 1 -25.60 -9.19 -16.89
C MET A 1 -26.16 -8.94 -15.49
N ASN A 2 -25.31 -8.84 -14.47
CA ASN A 2 -25.74 -8.69 -13.07
C ASN A 2 -25.04 -7.45 -12.49
N HIS A 3 -25.64 -6.28 -12.67
CA HIS A 3 -25.06 -4.98 -12.27
C HIS A 3 -25.92 -4.24 -11.22
N PHE A 4 -26.79 -4.93 -10.46
CA PHE A 4 -27.85 -4.25 -9.69
C PHE A 4 -28.01 -4.63 -8.21
N VAL A 5 -27.01 -5.23 -7.55
CA VAL A 5 -27.14 -5.55 -6.10
C VAL A 5 -26.27 -4.67 -5.19
N VAL A 6 -25.38 -3.84 -5.75
CA VAL A 6 -24.39 -3.10 -4.94
C VAL A 6 -24.90 -1.72 -4.48
N GLU A 7 -25.90 -1.12 -5.15
CA GLU A 7 -26.29 0.27 -4.89
C GLU A 7 -27.19 0.51 -3.67
N ASN A 8 -27.79 -0.54 -3.06
CA ASN A 8 -28.80 -0.37 -2.00
C ASN A 8 -28.50 -1.11 -0.67
N ALA A 9 -27.32 -1.71 -0.53
CA ALA A 9 -26.98 -2.40 0.72
C ALA A 9 -26.67 -1.38 1.83
N ASN A 10 -27.28 -1.58 2.99
CA ASN A 10 -27.16 -0.70 4.16
C ASN A 10 -25.69 -0.71 4.63
N PRO A 11 -25.06 0.44 4.97
CA PRO A 11 -23.68 0.49 5.46
C PRO A 11 -23.36 -0.51 6.60
N ILE A 12 -24.39 -0.85 7.39
CA ILE A 12 -24.33 -1.84 8.48
C ILE A 12 -24.15 -3.27 7.94
N GLU A 13 -24.76 -3.61 6.80
CA GLU A 13 -24.62 -4.93 6.16
C GLU A 13 -23.22 -5.10 5.54
N TRP A 14 -22.64 -4.05 4.96
CA TRP A 14 -21.26 -4.09 4.45
C TRP A 14 -20.23 -4.39 5.53
N LYS A 15 -20.44 -3.89 6.75
CA LYS A 15 -19.59 -4.20 7.90
C LYS A 15 -19.65 -5.69 8.27
N ASN A 16 -20.79 -6.35 8.03
CA ASN A 16 -20.96 -7.79 8.27
C ASN A 16 -20.39 -8.66 7.13
N TRP A 17 -20.25 -8.13 5.92
CA TRP A 17 -19.70 -8.85 4.77
C TRP A 17 -18.18 -9.00 4.84
N PHE A 18 -17.50 -8.07 5.52
CA PHE A 18 -16.05 -8.08 5.74
C PHE A 18 -15.75 -8.10 7.23
N PRO A 19 -16.03 -9.22 7.93
CA PRO A 19 -16.01 -9.27 9.39
C PRO A 19 -14.63 -8.99 9.97
N ASP A 20 -13.55 -9.24 9.22
CA ASP A 20 -12.19 -8.82 9.56
C ASP A 20 -11.27 -8.86 8.34
N ILE A 21 -10.58 -7.76 8.03
CA ILE A 21 -9.55 -7.69 6.97
C ILE A 21 -8.14 -7.97 7.52
N GLU A 22 -7.97 -8.04 8.85
CA GLU A 22 -6.69 -8.27 9.52
C GLU A 22 -5.96 -9.54 9.05
N PRO A 23 -6.63 -10.69 8.78
CA PRO A 23 -5.93 -11.87 8.28
C PRO A 23 -5.23 -11.62 6.95
N LEU A 24 -5.77 -10.75 6.09
CA LEU A 24 -5.14 -10.40 4.82
C LEU A 24 -3.84 -9.63 5.05
N PHE A 25 -3.81 -8.73 6.03
CA PHE A 25 -2.59 -8.00 6.42
C PHE A 25 -1.55 -8.92 7.06
N LYS A 26 -1.96 -9.84 7.95
CA LYS A 26 -1.05 -10.83 8.53
C LYS A 26 -0.36 -11.66 7.47
N LEU A 27 -1.09 -12.07 6.42
CA LEU A 27 -0.53 -12.81 5.28
C LEU A 27 0.58 -12.05 4.54
N LEU A 28 0.54 -10.71 4.50
CA LEU A 28 1.56 -9.89 3.84
C LEU A 28 2.93 -9.98 4.53
N GLY A 29 2.97 -10.21 5.85
CA GLY A 29 4.20 -10.30 6.63
C GLY A 29 4.93 -11.64 6.53
N TYR A 30 4.34 -12.66 5.90
CA TYR A 30 4.99 -13.96 5.76
C TYR A 30 5.88 -14.01 4.50
N GLU A 31 7.14 -14.41 4.69
CA GLU A 31 8.11 -14.60 3.62
C GLU A 31 7.64 -15.61 2.56
N ASN A 32 7.01 -16.70 3.00
CA ASN A 32 6.56 -17.78 2.12
C ASN A 32 5.41 -17.40 1.19
N VAL A 33 4.76 -16.25 1.42
CA VAL A 33 3.69 -15.76 0.55
C VAL A 33 4.35 -15.10 -0.67
N PRO A 34 4.09 -15.61 -1.90
CA PRO A 34 4.72 -15.08 -3.10
C PRO A 34 4.40 -13.60 -3.36
N PRO A 35 5.31 -12.83 -3.97
CA PRO A 35 5.09 -11.40 -4.25
C PRO A 35 3.83 -11.10 -5.05
N TYR A 36 3.48 -11.93 -6.03
CA TYR A 36 2.25 -11.76 -6.81
C TYR A 36 0.98 -11.91 -5.97
N LEU A 37 1.01 -12.80 -4.96
CA LEU A 37 -0.13 -13.04 -4.07
C LEU A 37 -0.25 -11.90 -3.07
N LYS A 38 0.86 -11.42 -2.50
CA LYS A 38 0.90 -10.18 -1.71
C LYS A 38 0.34 -9.00 -2.53
N GLY A 39 0.75 -8.93 -3.80
CA GLY A 39 0.22 -8.02 -4.81
C GLY A 39 -1.30 -8.04 -4.92
N ALA A 40 -1.86 -9.22 -5.16
CA ALA A 40 -3.30 -9.43 -5.29
C ALA A 40 -4.06 -9.10 -4.00
N LEU A 41 -3.51 -9.46 -2.83
CA LEU A 41 -4.11 -9.17 -1.53
C LEU A 41 -4.20 -7.66 -1.28
N ARG A 42 -3.12 -6.89 -1.51
CA ARG A 42 -3.15 -5.43 -1.36
C ARG A 42 -4.13 -4.77 -2.33
N ASN A 43 -4.20 -5.26 -3.57
CA ASN A 43 -5.19 -4.77 -4.54
C ASN A 43 -6.63 -5.04 -4.08
N ALA A 44 -6.92 -6.22 -3.53
CA ALA A 44 -8.23 -6.54 -2.98
C ALA A 44 -8.59 -5.63 -1.79
N ILE A 45 -7.64 -5.40 -0.87
CA ILE A 45 -7.80 -4.46 0.25
C ILE A 45 -8.10 -3.04 -0.28
N ALA A 46 -7.36 -2.58 -1.29
CA ALA A 46 -7.60 -1.28 -1.90
C ALA A 46 -9.03 -1.17 -2.49
N THR A 47 -9.53 -2.23 -3.13
CA THR A 47 -10.93 -2.27 -3.60
C THR A 47 -11.92 -2.21 -2.44
N PHE A 48 -11.67 -2.91 -1.33
CA PHE A 48 -12.56 -2.84 -0.15
C PHE A 48 -12.65 -1.45 0.44
N VAL A 49 -11.54 -0.70 0.51
CA VAL A 49 -11.53 0.70 0.97
C VAL A 49 -12.39 1.59 0.06
N GLN A 50 -12.35 1.38 -1.25
CA GLN A 50 -13.16 2.15 -2.21
C GLN A 50 -14.66 1.86 -2.07
N VAL A 51 -15.02 0.59 -1.86
CA VAL A 51 -16.43 0.17 -1.72
C VAL A 51 -16.99 0.54 -0.35
N SER A 52 -16.18 0.46 0.70
CA SER A 52 -16.57 0.76 2.07
C SER A 52 -15.58 1.73 2.73
N PRO A 53 -15.82 3.05 2.65
CA PRO A 53 -14.96 4.06 3.27
C PRO A 53 -14.82 3.90 4.79
N VAL A 54 -15.75 3.19 5.45
CA VAL A 54 -15.68 2.86 6.88
C VAL A 54 -14.47 1.98 7.21
N LEU A 55 -13.96 1.21 6.25
CA LEU A 55 -12.77 0.38 6.43
C LEU A 55 -11.46 1.18 6.36
N LYS A 56 -11.47 2.43 5.90
CA LYS A 56 -10.26 3.25 5.69
C LYS A 56 -9.40 3.35 6.95
N ASP A 57 -9.96 3.76 8.08
CA ASP A 57 -9.20 3.98 9.32
C ASP A 57 -8.63 2.66 9.87
N THR A 58 -9.40 1.58 9.75
CA THR A 58 -8.95 0.24 10.14
C THR A 58 -7.83 -0.26 9.24
N THR A 59 -7.92 0.02 7.94
CA THR A 59 -6.89 -0.31 6.93
C THR A 59 -5.61 0.48 7.19
N TRP A 60 -5.70 1.77 7.50
CA TRP A 60 -4.54 2.58 7.92
C TRP A 60 -3.84 1.99 9.14
N ARG A 61 -4.60 1.66 10.18
CA ARG A 61 -4.06 1.05 11.40
C ARG A 61 -3.33 -0.27 11.11
N TYR A 62 -3.90 -1.12 10.26
CA TYR A 62 -3.25 -2.39 9.90
C TYR A 62 -2.05 -2.22 8.96
N LEU A 63 -2.09 -1.23 8.06
CA LEU A 63 -0.94 -0.88 7.25
C LEU A 63 0.25 -0.44 8.13
N GLU A 64 -0.01 0.43 9.11
CA GLU A 64 1.00 0.88 10.07
C GLU A 64 1.54 -0.24 10.94
N GLN A 65 0.68 -1.18 11.33
CA GLN A 65 1.05 -2.29 12.20
C GLN A 65 1.84 -3.40 11.48
N TYR A 66 1.51 -3.69 10.21
CA TYR A 66 1.96 -4.91 9.54
C TYR A 66 2.77 -4.69 8.26
N ASP A 67 2.64 -3.55 7.58
CA ASP A 67 3.08 -3.41 6.18
C ASP A 67 3.94 -2.18 5.88
N LEU A 68 3.94 -1.14 6.74
CA LEU A 68 4.82 0.01 6.57
C LEU A 68 6.28 -0.36 6.88
N PRO A 69 7.25 0.09 6.06
CA PRO A 69 8.67 -0.03 6.38
C PRO A 69 9.00 0.59 7.75
N VAL A 70 9.94 -0.02 8.48
CA VAL A 70 10.35 0.46 9.82
C VAL A 70 10.79 1.93 9.81
N VAL A 71 11.35 2.39 8.69
CA VAL A 71 11.82 3.77 8.49
C VAL A 71 10.67 4.81 8.55
N VAL A 72 9.42 4.37 8.41
CA VAL A 72 8.22 5.23 8.41
C VAL A 72 7.55 5.30 9.80
N GLY A 73 7.86 4.38 10.72
CA GLY A 73 7.26 4.32 12.06
C GLY A 73 8.09 5.00 13.16
N ASN A 74 7.40 5.53 14.18
CA ASN A 74 8.03 6.05 15.42
C ASN A 74 8.43 4.94 16.42
N THR A 75 8.39 3.67 16.01
CA THR A 75 8.63 2.55 16.92
C THR A 75 10.11 2.38 17.21
N THR A 76 10.48 2.63 18.46
CA THR A 76 11.77 2.37 19.12
C THR A 76 12.07 0.86 19.26
N GLN A 77 11.88 0.07 18.20
CA GLN A 77 12.31 -1.33 18.19
C GLN A 77 13.73 -1.45 17.63
N SER A 78 14.64 -1.45 18.59
CA SER A 78 16.05 -1.82 18.50
C SER A 78 16.30 -3.08 17.68
N LEU A 79 17.21 -2.95 16.70
CA LEU A 79 18.33 -3.85 16.34
C LEU A 79 18.19 -5.32 16.78
N THR A 80 18.11 -6.25 15.80
CA THR A 80 18.78 -7.59 15.70
C THR A 80 17.99 -8.66 14.94
N THR A 81 16.73 -8.42 14.55
CA THR A 81 15.99 -9.36 13.69
C THR A 81 15.89 -8.77 12.28
N GLN A 82 16.22 -9.53 11.22
CA GLN A 82 15.93 -9.09 9.85
C GLN A 82 14.43 -8.77 9.77
N VAL A 83 14.09 -7.49 9.61
CA VAL A 83 12.70 -7.08 9.53
C VAL A 83 12.23 -7.36 8.10
N TYR A 84 11.28 -8.29 7.98
CA TYR A 84 10.62 -8.58 6.71
C TYR A 84 9.60 -7.47 6.43
N ASP A 85 10.09 -6.31 6.01
CA ASP A 85 9.26 -5.17 5.64
C ASP A 85 9.23 -4.97 4.11
N MET A 86 8.47 -3.98 3.65
CA MET A 86 8.34 -3.67 2.22
C MET A 86 9.69 -3.29 1.57
N ARG A 87 10.67 -2.83 2.34
CA ARG A 87 12.02 -2.56 1.82
C ARG A 87 12.78 -3.87 1.55
N PHE A 88 12.67 -4.84 2.45
CA PHE A 88 13.23 -6.17 2.25
C PHE A 88 12.57 -6.86 1.05
N GLU A 89 11.24 -6.85 0.98
CA GLU A 89 10.46 -7.39 -0.14
C GLU A 89 10.94 -6.80 -1.49
N LEU A 90 11.08 -5.47 -1.58
CA LEU A 90 11.52 -4.80 -2.80
C LEU A 90 12.96 -5.18 -3.22
N ASN A 91 13.90 -5.21 -2.27
CA ASN A 91 15.33 -5.31 -2.60
C ASN A 91 15.87 -6.74 -2.63
N GLU A 92 15.33 -7.65 -1.82
CA GLU A 92 15.84 -9.02 -1.71
C GLU A 92 14.98 -10.02 -2.46
N ILE A 93 13.66 -9.79 -2.54
CA ILE A 93 12.72 -10.74 -3.13
C ILE A 93 12.34 -10.34 -4.55
N GLU A 94 11.80 -9.13 -4.73
CA GLU A 94 11.32 -8.65 -6.03
C GLU A 94 12.46 -8.32 -6.99
N ALA A 95 13.52 -7.65 -6.50
CA ALA A 95 14.68 -7.36 -7.35
C ALA A 95 15.39 -8.63 -7.84
N ARG A 96 15.43 -9.70 -7.06
CA ARG A 96 16.00 -10.99 -7.49
C ARG A 96 15.17 -11.67 -8.57
N ARG A 97 13.85 -11.44 -8.56
CA ARG A 97 12.90 -11.98 -9.55
C ARG A 97 12.72 -11.06 -10.75
N GLU A 98 13.22 -9.83 -10.68
CA GLU A 98 13.00 -8.77 -11.67
C GLU A 98 11.50 -8.50 -11.91
N GLN A 99 10.68 -8.74 -10.87
CA GLN A 99 9.23 -8.61 -10.88
C GLN A 99 8.79 -7.87 -9.61
N TYR A 100 8.00 -6.80 -9.78
CA TYR A 100 7.61 -5.85 -8.73
C TYR A 100 6.10 -5.78 -8.41
N PRO A 101 5.31 -6.89 -8.46
CA PRO A 101 3.86 -6.83 -8.24
C PRO A 101 3.46 -6.40 -6.81
N SER A 102 4.25 -6.78 -5.81
CA SER A 102 4.08 -6.44 -4.38
C SER A 102 4.32 -4.94 -4.19
N THR A 103 5.44 -4.39 -4.69
CA THR A 103 5.72 -2.95 -4.58
C THR A 103 4.67 -2.10 -5.29
N ILE A 104 4.27 -2.48 -6.50
CA ILE A 104 3.25 -1.74 -7.25
C ILE A 104 1.93 -1.71 -6.49
N SER A 105 1.48 -2.87 -5.99
CA SER A 105 0.24 -2.96 -5.21
C SER A 105 0.28 -2.17 -3.91
N PHE A 106 1.44 -2.11 -3.24
CA PHE A 106 1.64 -1.34 -2.01
C PHE A 106 1.44 0.16 -2.27
N ILE A 107 2.06 0.67 -3.34
CA ILE A 107 1.90 2.08 -3.72
C ILE A 107 0.45 2.37 -4.15
N ASN A 108 -0.21 1.44 -4.84
CA ASN A 108 -1.62 1.61 -5.22
C ASN A 108 -2.57 1.61 -4.01
N LEU A 109 -2.30 0.79 -3.00
CA LEU A 109 -3.04 0.80 -1.74
C LEU A 109 -2.85 2.14 -1.01
N LEU A 110 -1.60 2.61 -0.90
CA LEU A 110 -1.30 3.93 -0.34
C LEU A 110 -2.02 5.05 -1.08
N ASN A 111 -1.98 5.05 -2.41
CA ASN A 111 -2.66 6.04 -3.24
C ASN A 111 -4.18 6.03 -3.01
N THR A 112 -4.76 4.83 -2.84
CA THR A 112 -6.18 4.68 -2.51
C THR A 112 -6.50 5.30 -1.15
N LEU A 113 -5.71 4.97 -0.13
CA LEU A 113 -5.90 5.48 1.23
C LEU A 113 -5.73 7.00 1.30
N ILE A 114 -4.69 7.56 0.66
CA ILE A 114 -4.47 9.02 0.55
C ILE A 114 -5.66 9.70 -0.13
N ALA A 115 -6.15 9.16 -1.25
CA ALA A 115 -7.26 9.75 -1.99
C ALA A 115 -8.58 9.75 -1.19
N THR A 116 -8.76 8.77 -0.30
CA THR A 116 -9.92 8.71 0.60
C THR A 116 -9.75 9.52 1.88
N GLU A 117 -8.54 10.02 2.16
CA GLU A 117 -8.27 10.76 3.38
C GLU A 117 -8.83 12.18 3.31
N LYS A 118 -9.73 12.51 4.24
CA LYS A 118 -10.37 13.83 4.34
C LYS A 118 -9.83 14.63 5.52
N ASP A 119 -9.20 13.96 6.49
CA ASP A 119 -8.64 14.63 7.65
C ASP A 119 -7.22 15.13 7.35
N VAL A 120 -7.06 16.45 7.45
CA VAL A 120 -5.83 17.18 7.18
C VAL A 120 -4.85 17.09 8.34
N SER A 121 -5.34 16.83 9.55
CA SER A 121 -4.58 16.98 10.79
C SER A 121 -3.48 15.93 10.94
N ASP A 122 -3.65 14.77 10.34
CA ASP A 122 -2.73 13.64 10.45
C ASP A 122 -1.77 13.54 9.25
N ARG A 123 -1.71 14.60 8.42
CA ARG A 123 -0.97 14.66 7.15
C ARG A 123 0.53 14.88 7.23
N GLY A 124 1.05 15.29 8.39
CA GLY A 124 2.45 15.69 8.53
C GLY A 124 3.42 14.50 8.53
N HIS A 125 3.62 13.89 9.69
CA HIS A 125 4.74 12.96 9.89
C HIS A 125 4.57 11.65 9.12
N ARG A 126 3.36 11.08 9.08
CA ARG A 126 3.09 9.78 8.45
C ARG A 126 3.32 9.82 6.94
N PHE A 127 2.81 10.84 6.27
CA PHE A 127 2.92 10.97 4.82
C PHE A 127 4.33 11.35 4.38
N ILE A 128 5.08 12.12 5.18
CA ILE A 128 6.49 12.43 4.89
C ILE A 128 7.35 11.16 4.88
N GLY A 129 7.17 10.25 5.85
CA GLY A 129 7.90 8.99 5.89
C GLY A 129 7.60 8.11 4.67
N ILE A 130 6.32 7.97 4.33
CA ILE A 130 5.88 7.21 3.14
C ILE A 130 6.43 7.83 1.85
N PHE A 131 6.32 9.16 1.71
CA PHE A 131 6.85 9.89 0.57
C PHE A 131 8.35 9.66 0.41
N LYS A 132 9.12 9.78 1.51
CA LYS A 132 10.57 9.58 1.51
C LYS A 132 10.93 8.15 1.11
N PHE A 133 10.20 7.15 1.60
CA PHE A 133 10.40 5.77 1.18
C PHE A 133 10.17 5.59 -0.33
N ILE A 134 9.04 6.06 -0.86
CA ILE A 134 8.72 5.92 -2.28
C ILE A 134 9.74 6.68 -3.15
N TYR A 135 10.14 7.88 -2.73
CA TYR A 135 11.11 8.68 -3.47
C TYR A 135 12.52 8.07 -3.44
N ASP A 136 13.06 7.77 -2.26
CA ASP A 136 14.45 7.34 -2.09
C ASP A 136 14.68 5.87 -2.47
N HIS A 137 13.69 4.99 -2.27
CA HIS A 137 13.87 3.54 -2.41
C HIS A 137 13.17 2.91 -3.62
N VAL A 138 12.08 3.52 -4.09
CA VAL A 138 11.34 3.00 -5.25
C VAL A 138 11.64 3.81 -6.50
N PHE A 139 11.33 5.11 -6.49
CA PHE A 139 11.44 5.97 -7.66
C PHE A 139 12.90 6.29 -7.99
N GLY A 140 13.71 6.79 -7.06
CA GLY A 140 15.13 7.09 -7.34
C GLY A 140 15.89 5.93 -8.01
N PRO A 141 15.80 4.70 -7.46
CA PRO A 141 16.45 3.52 -8.03
C PRO A 141 15.77 2.90 -9.27
N PHE A 142 14.56 3.34 -9.65
CA PHE A 142 13.77 2.68 -10.70
C PHE A 142 14.54 2.49 -12.02
N PRO A 143 15.38 3.44 -12.50
CA PRO A 143 16.06 3.28 -13.78
C PRO A 143 17.17 2.22 -13.75
N GLN A 144 17.77 1.97 -12.58
CA GLN A 144 18.87 1.01 -12.43
C GLN A 144 18.39 -0.42 -12.12
N ARG A 145 17.09 -0.61 -11.82
CA ARG A 145 16.50 -1.93 -11.58
C ARG A 145 16.38 -2.73 -12.89
N ALA A 146 16.55 -4.04 -12.78
CA ALA A 146 16.24 -4.99 -13.85
C ALA A 146 14.75 -5.34 -13.81
N TYR A 147 14.14 -5.50 -14.98
CA TYR A 147 12.71 -5.81 -15.13
C TYR A 147 12.54 -6.94 -16.13
N ALA A 148 11.85 -8.00 -15.72
CA ALA A 148 11.49 -9.10 -16.61
C ALA A 148 10.50 -8.64 -17.69
N ASP A 149 9.61 -7.70 -17.36
CA ASP A 149 8.66 -7.07 -18.27
C ASP A 149 8.86 -5.54 -18.30
N PRO A 150 9.19 -4.94 -19.46
CA PRO A 150 9.27 -3.49 -19.61
C PRO A 150 7.98 -2.73 -19.26
N CYS A 151 6.80 -3.36 -19.38
CA CYS A 151 5.53 -2.73 -18.99
C CYS A 151 5.47 -2.50 -17.48
N GLU A 152 6.01 -3.41 -16.69
CA GLU A 152 6.00 -3.32 -15.22
C GLU A 152 6.81 -2.12 -14.72
N LYS A 153 7.93 -1.80 -15.38
CA LYS A 153 8.69 -0.57 -15.13
C LYS A 153 7.81 0.67 -15.21
N TRP A 154 6.98 0.77 -16.25
CA TRP A 154 6.11 1.92 -16.43
C TRP A 154 4.95 1.93 -15.44
N GLN A 155 4.41 0.77 -15.10
CA GLN A 155 3.39 0.65 -14.04
C GLN A 155 3.92 1.14 -12.69
N LEU A 156 5.15 0.76 -12.32
CA LEU A 156 5.80 1.22 -11.11
C LEU A 156 5.98 2.75 -11.11
N VAL A 157 6.48 3.30 -12.22
CA VAL A 157 6.66 4.75 -12.40
C VAL A 157 5.32 5.49 -12.28
N ILE A 158 4.26 5.01 -12.96
CA ILE A 158 2.94 5.62 -12.90
C ILE A 158 2.37 5.59 -11.47
N ALA A 159 2.54 4.48 -10.75
CA ALA A 159 2.11 4.37 -9.36
C ALA A 159 2.83 5.39 -8.46
N CYS A 160 4.14 5.56 -8.61
CA CYS A 160 4.93 6.56 -7.89
C CYS A 160 4.51 8.00 -8.25
N LEU A 161 4.34 8.31 -9.54
CA LEU A 161 3.95 9.65 -9.98
C LEU A 161 2.55 10.02 -9.46
N LYS A 162 1.61 9.07 -9.50
CA LYS A 162 0.27 9.24 -8.92
C LYS A 162 0.36 9.50 -7.41
N HIS A 163 1.27 8.81 -6.71
CA HIS A 163 1.53 9.06 -5.30
C HIS A 163 1.99 10.49 -5.05
N PHE A 164 3.02 10.95 -5.79
CA PHE A 164 3.53 12.31 -5.64
C PHE A 164 2.49 13.36 -5.97
N GLN A 165 1.71 13.15 -7.04
CA GLN A 165 0.61 14.05 -7.39
C GLN A 165 -0.42 14.14 -6.27
N MET A 166 -0.86 13.01 -5.70
CA MET A 166 -1.84 13.00 -4.61
C MET A 166 -1.29 13.66 -3.35
N GLN A 167 -0.04 13.41 -2.99
CA GLN A 167 0.64 14.04 -1.86
C GLN A 167 0.69 15.57 -2.03
N VAL A 168 1.16 16.03 -3.18
CA VAL A 168 1.23 17.46 -3.52
C VAL A 168 -0.16 18.09 -3.51
N LEU A 169 -1.13 17.52 -4.24
CA LEU A 169 -2.49 18.07 -4.30
C LEU A 169 -3.16 18.10 -2.92
N SER A 170 -2.93 17.10 -2.07
CA SER A 170 -3.46 17.09 -0.70
C SER A 170 -2.89 18.23 0.15
N GLN A 171 -1.65 18.67 -0.10
CA GLN A 171 -1.03 19.80 0.62
C GLN A 171 -1.56 21.17 0.17
N TYR A 172 -2.04 21.29 -1.07
CA TYR A 172 -2.47 22.57 -1.66
C TYR A 172 -3.99 22.78 -1.74
N SER A 173 -4.82 21.79 -1.36
CA SER A 173 -6.25 22.00 -1.13
C SER A 173 -6.46 22.76 0.19
N LEU A 174 -6.35 24.09 0.10
CA LEU A 174 -6.76 25.10 1.09
C LEU A 174 -8.26 25.38 0.99
#